data_AF-A0A926H4S6-F1
#
_entry.id   AF-A0A926H4S6-F1
#
_cell.length_a   1.000
_cell.length_b   1.000
_cell.length_c   1.000
_cell.angle_alpha   90.00
_cell.angle_beta   90.00
_cell.angle_gamma   90.00
#
_symmetry.space_group_name_H-M   'P 1'
#
loop_
_entity.id
_entity.type
_entity.pdbx_description
1 polymer ?
#
loop_
_entity_poly.entity_id
_entity_poly.type
_entity_poly.pdbx_seq_one_letter_code
_entity_poly.pdbx_strand_id
1 'polypeptide(L)' 'MWSTTHFPAAMRSLNPTTRAKAIEIANGLFESGYTDKQQIIVSSVDQARAWIRCQTVGSSQKGPDYQVTTV' A
#
# COMPACT_ATOMS: atom_id res chain seq x y z
N MET A 1 6.27 15.30 2.64
CA MET A 1 5.89 14.32 1.60
C MET A 1 6.68 13.04 1.81
N TRP A 2 6.08 11.88 1.60
CA TRP A 2 6.71 10.56 1.74
C TRP A 2 7.06 9.97 0.38
N SER A 3 8.06 9.08 0.37
CA SER A 3 8.54 8.40 -0.83
C SER A 3 8.69 6.89 -0.57
N THR A 4 8.97 6.13 -1.61
CA THR A 4 9.20 4.67 -1.52
C THR A 4 10.43 4.29 -0.71
N THR A 5 11.31 5.25 -0.40
CA THR A 5 12.52 5.07 0.42
C THR A 5 12.41 5.75 1.79
N HIS A 6 11.59 6.80 1.91
CA HIS A 6 11.34 7.53 3.15
C HIS A 6 9.85 7.53 3.51
N PHE A 7 9.46 6.56 4.33
CA PHE A 7 8.10 6.38 4.83
C PHE A 7 8.14 5.93 6.32
N PRO A 8 7.05 6.14 7.08
CA PRO A 8 7.00 5.79 8.50
C PRO A 8 7.01 4.27 8.73
N ALA A 9 7.54 3.83 9.87
CA ALA A 9 7.69 2.42 10.22
C ALA A 9 6.37 1.63 10.15
N ALA A 10 5.22 2.28 10.42
CA ALA A 10 3.89 1.69 10.29
C ALA A 10 3.60 1.12 8.88
N MET A 11 4.12 1.76 7.83
CA MET A 11 3.95 1.32 6.44
C MET A 11 4.95 0.22 6.03
N ARG A 12 6.00 -0.02 6.83
CA ARG A 12 7.05 -1.01 6.52
C ARG A 12 6.53 -2.44 6.53
N SER A 13 5.53 -2.71 7.38
CA SER A 13 4.85 -4.01 7.46
C SER A 13 3.95 -4.33 6.28
N LEU A 14 3.65 -3.36 5.41
CA LEU A 14 2.75 -3.52 4.28
C LEU A 14 3.46 -4.10 3.06
N ASN A 15 2.72 -4.87 2.25
CA ASN A 15 3.18 -5.36 0.96
C ASN A 15 3.58 -4.19 0.04
N PRO A 16 4.54 -4.38 -0.89
CA PRO A 16 5.05 -3.29 -1.74
C PRO A 16 3.96 -2.50 -2.47
N THR A 17 2.96 -3.19 -3.03
CA THR A 17 1.81 -2.58 -3.73
C THR A 17 0.95 -1.74 -2.78
N THR A 18 0.60 -2.30 -1.61
CA THR A 18 -0.19 -1.59 -0.59
C THR A 18 0.55 -0.37 -0.06
N ARG A 19 1.87 -0.50 0.14
CA ARG A 19 2.73 0.61 0.59
C ARG A 19 2.80 1.72 -0.44
N ALA A 20 2.98 1.40 -1.72
CA ALA A 20 2.98 2.39 -2.79
C ALA A 20 1.67 3.18 -2.81
N LYS A 21 0.52 2.50 -2.68
CA LYS A 21 -0.79 3.16 -2.62
C LYS A 21 -0.96 4.03 -1.37
N ALA A 22 -0.47 3.57 -0.21
CA ALA A 22 -0.51 4.37 1.01
C ALA A 22 0.33 5.65 0.88
N ILE A 23 1.50 5.59 0.24
CA ILE A 23 2.34 6.77 -0.03
C ILE A 23 1.62 7.78 -0.93
N GLU A 24 0.97 7.30 -2.00
CA GLU A 24 0.17 8.14 -2.90
C GLU A 24 -0.93 8.90 -2.14
N ILE A 25 -1.71 8.19 -1.33
CA ILE A 25 -2.81 8.77 -0.54
C ILE A 25 -2.27 9.76 0.50
N ALA A 26 -1.18 9.40 1.19
CA ALA A 26 -0.56 10.27 2.18
C ALA A 26 -0.05 11.59 1.57
N ASN A 27 0.54 11.53 0.37
CA ASN A 27 0.98 12.71 -0.35
C ASN A 27 -0.21 13.61 -0.74
N GLY A 28 -1.33 13.05 -1.19
CA GLY A 28 -2.55 13.81 -1.42
C GLY A 28 -3.12 14.47 -0.15
N LEU A 29 -3.00 13.81 1.01
CA LEU A 29 -3.38 14.40 2.30
C LEU A 29 -2.45 15.56 2.69
N PHE A 30 -1.14 15.46 2.45
CA PHE A 30 -0.22 16.58 2.67
C PHE A 30 -0.58 17.79 1.79
N GLU A 31 -0.92 17.54 0.52
CA GLU A 31 -1.34 18.60 -0.42
C GLU A 31 -2.68 19.24 -0.02
N SER A 32 -3.57 18.46 0.59
CA SER A 32 -4.86 18.94 1.12
C SER A 32 -4.73 19.75 2.41
N GLY A 33 -3.51 19.95 2.94
CA GLY A 33 -3.24 20.76 4.13
C GLY A 33 -3.31 20.00 5.45
N TYR A 34 -3.44 18.67 5.43
CA TYR A 34 -3.33 17.88 6.65
C TYR A 34 -1.89 17.93 7.17
N THR A 35 -1.74 18.25 8.46
CA THR A 35 -0.43 18.37 9.14
C THR A 35 -0.24 17.33 10.23
N ASP A 36 -1.32 16.70 10.70
CA ASP A 36 -1.23 15.64 11.68
C ASP A 36 -0.68 14.36 11.05
N LYS A 37 0.60 14.10 11.32
CA LYS A 37 1.30 12.94 10.77
C LYS A 37 0.64 11.62 11.18
N GLN A 38 0.14 11.51 12.40
CA GLN A 38 -0.47 10.27 12.89
C GLN A 38 -1.76 9.95 12.12
N GLN A 39 -2.62 10.96 11.95
CA GLN A 39 -3.85 10.87 11.17
C GLN A 39 -3.57 10.54 9.71
N ILE A 40 -2.55 11.16 9.11
CA ILE A 40 -2.15 10.87 7.73
C ILE A 40 -1.67 9.42 7.60
N ILE A 41 -0.89 8.90 8.56
CA ILE A 41 -0.46 7.49 8.57
C ILE A 41 -1.68 6.58 8.62
N VAL A 42 -2.55 6.77 9.61
CA VAL A 42 -3.70 5.88 9.83
C VAL A 42 -4.64 5.89 8.63
N SER A 43 -5.01 7.09 8.15
CA SER A 43 -5.94 7.26 7.02
C SER A 43 -5.38 6.67 5.73
N SER A 44 -4.11 6.93 5.41
CA SER A 44 -3.49 6.41 4.18
C SER A 44 -3.33 4.90 4.20
N VAL A 45 -2.96 4.31 5.34
CA VAL A 45 -2.83 2.86 5.49
C VAL A 45 -4.19 2.17 5.40
N ASP A 46 -5.22 2.72 6.06
CA ASP A 46 -6.54 2.13 6.05
C ASP A 46 -7.16 2.13 4.64
N GLN A 47 -7.08 3.27 3.95
CA GLN A 47 -7.55 3.39 2.56
C GLN A 47 -6.78 2.46 1.61
N ALA A 48 -5.45 2.36 1.76
CA ALA A 48 -4.65 1.46 0.93
C ALA A 48 -5.01 -0.01 1.18
N ARG A 49 -5.31 -0.40 2.42
CA ARG A 49 -5.78 -1.75 2.76
C ARG A 49 -7.17 -2.02 2.16
N ALA A 50 -8.09 -1.07 2.27
CA ALA A 50 -9.41 -1.19 1.66
C ALA A 50 -9.33 -1.36 0.14
N TRP A 51 -8.45 -0.59 -0.52
CA TRP A 51 -8.23 -0.67 -1.96
C TRP A 51 -7.71 -2.05 -2.41
N ILE A 52 -6.80 -2.67 -1.64
CA ILE A 52 -6.33 -4.04 -1.92
C ILE A 52 -7.46 -5.05 -1.70
N ARG A 53 -8.22 -4.94 -0.61
CA ARG A 53 -9.38 -5.84 -0.38
C ARG A 53 -10.35 -5.81 -1.56
N CYS A 54 -10.67 -4.62 -2.08
CA CYS A 54 -11.54 -4.46 -3.25
C CYS A 54 -10.94 -5.04 -4.54
N GLN A 55 -9.62 -5.02 -4.73
CA GLN A 55 -9.02 -5.70 -5.89
C GLN A 55 -9.00 -7.22 -5.75
N THR A 56 -8.76 -7.73 -4.55
CA THR A 56 -8.71 -9.19 -4.32
C THR A 56 -10.06 -9.87 -4.54
N VAL A 57 -11.18 -9.17 -4.34
CA VAL A 57 -12.52 -9.70 -4.63
C VAL A 57 -12.85 -9.74 -6.12
N GLY A 58 -11.98 -9.23 -7.00
CA GLY A 58 -12.13 -9.27 -8.46
C GLY A 58 -10.96 -9.92 -9.21
N SER A 59 -9.98 -10.52 -8.52
CA SER A 59 -8.77 -11.08 -9.16
C SER A 59 -8.37 -12.40 -8.53
N SER A 60 -9.04 -13.47 -8.96
CA SER A 60 -8.41 -14.79 -9.03
C SER A 60 -7.29 -14.74 -10.10
N GLN A 61 -6.20 -15.49 -9.87
CA GLN A 61 -4.96 -15.62 -10.68
C GLN A 61 -3.94 -14.46 -10.50
N LYS A 62 -2.68 -14.68 -10.11
CA LYS A 62 -1.78 -15.82 -10.30
C LYS A 62 -0.91 -16.01 -9.04
N GLY A 63 -0.95 -17.18 -8.43
CA GLY A 63 0.15 -17.66 -7.58
C GLY A 63 1.38 -17.98 -8.44
N PRO A 64 2.59 -18.08 -7.84
CA PRO A 64 3.82 -18.27 -8.58
C PRO A 64 3.77 -19.57 -9.40
N ASP A 65 4.07 -19.43 -10.69
CA ASP A 65 4.34 -20.50 -11.65
C ASP A 65 5.49 -21.37 -11.10
N TYR A 66 5.15 -22.53 -10.54
CA TYR A 66 6.13 -23.57 -10.28
C TYR A 66 6.44 -24.24 -11.61
N GLN A 67 7.60 -23.90 -12.18
CA GLN A 67 8.09 -24.61 -13.35
C GLN A 67 8.24 -26.10 -13.01
N VAL A 68 7.45 -26.93 -13.68
CA VAL A 68 7.60 -28.38 -13.69
C VAL A 68 8.94 -28.73 -14.33
N THR A 69 9.93 -29.09 -13.51
CA THR A 69 11.11 -29.83 -13.98
C THR A 69 10.68 -31.27 -14.25
N THR A 70 10.45 -31.58 -15.52
CA THR A 70 10.29 -32.97 -15.99
C THR A 70 11.59 -33.74 -15.74
N VAL A 71 11.46 -34.91 -15.12
CA VAL A 71 12.54 -35.91 -14.93
C VAL A 71 12.75 -36.76 -16.18
#